data_AF-A0A4S4KEC4-F1
#
_entry.id   AF-A0A4S4KEC4-F1
#
_cell.length_a   1.000
_cell.length_b   1.000
_cell.length_c   1.000
_cell.angle_alpha   90.00
_cell.angle_beta   90.00
_cell.angle_gamma   90.00
#
_symmetry.space_group_name_H-M   'P 1'
#
loop_
_entity.id
_entity.type
_entity.pdbx_description
1 polymer ?
#
loop_
_entity_poly.entity_id
_entity_poly.type
_entity_poly.pdbx_seq_one_letter_code
_entity_poly.pdbx_strand_id
1 'polypeptide(L)'
;MKCTIEKVDDVYHIVCKYRGFNVSFVFTPTTNSQKSEVHLEAIAIDSRGWMYNMMKVDWKKSDTLASRLPDLQAIVIGFGLQDDMSRFVNDVVNTKMENMRSVGKLKYAIFNGSDYFDNHDDSGGIVNFRSQVWMRASPDSAELEPTTFERKDLWLV
;
A
#
# COMPACT_ATOMS: atom_id res chain seq x y z
N MET A 1 18.87 -0.39 0.74
CA MET A 1 17.56 -0.61 0.07
C MET A 1 17.85 -1.31 -1.24
N LYS A 2 17.12 -2.37 -1.60
CA LYS A 2 17.27 -3.06 -2.89
C LYS A 2 15.97 -2.90 -3.68
N CYS A 3 16.06 -2.44 -4.91
CA CYS A 3 14.90 -2.32 -5.79
C CYS A 3 15.03 -3.29 -6.96
N THR A 4 13.90 -3.88 -7.35
CA THR A 4 13.77 -4.75 -8.53
C THR A 4 12.69 -4.20 -9.44
N ILE A 5 12.88 -4.36 -10.73
CA ILE A 5 11.90 -3.98 -11.75
C ILE A 5 11.30 -5.26 -12.30
N GLU A 6 9.97 -5.34 -12.33
CA GLU A 6 9.23 -6.41 -12.98
C GLU A 6 8.15 -5.81 -13.90
N LYS A 7 7.84 -6.53 -14.98
CA LYS A 7 6.76 -6.16 -15.90
C LYS A 7 5.65 -7.20 -15.73
N VAL A 8 4.44 -6.75 -15.40
CA VAL A 8 3.25 -7.59 -15.19
C VAL A 8 2.13 -6.98 -16.01
N ASP A 9 1.56 -7.75 -16.95
CA ASP A 9 0.42 -7.33 -17.79
C ASP A 9 0.56 -5.91 -18.38
N ASP A 10 1.73 -5.65 -18.96
CA ASP A 10 2.14 -4.35 -19.54
C ASP A 10 2.38 -3.18 -18.57
N VAL A 11 2.22 -3.40 -17.27
CA VAL A 11 2.55 -2.44 -16.21
C VAL A 11 3.95 -2.70 -15.67
N TYR A 12 4.72 -1.64 -15.42
CA TYR A 12 6.04 -1.74 -14.79
C TYR A 12 5.93 -1.50 -13.29
N HIS A 13 6.46 -2.44 -12.51
CA HIS A 13 6.51 -2.37 -11.06
C HIS A 13 7.95 -2.18 -10.64
N ILE A 14 8.24 -1.08 -9.95
CA ILE A 14 9.50 -0.93 -9.22
C ILE A 14 9.24 -1.25 -7.76
N VAL A 15 9.71 -2.41 -7.31
CA VAL A 15 9.53 -2.87 -5.93
C VAL A 15 10.82 -2.63 -5.15
N CYS A 16 10.78 -1.72 -4.20
CA CYS A 16 11.87 -1.42 -3.29
C CYS A 16 11.63 -2.08 -1.93
N LYS A 17 12.57 -2.94 -1.52
CA LYS A 17 12.48 -3.71 -0.26
C LYS A 17 13.54 -3.23 0.73
N TYR A 18 13.12 -3.09 1.99
CA TYR A 18 14.00 -2.78 3.11
C TYR A 18 13.49 -3.38 4.43
N ARG A 19 14.17 -4.40 4.98
CA ARG A 19 13.89 -4.96 6.31
C ARG A 19 12.39 -5.21 6.60
N GLY A 20 11.69 -5.90 5.70
CA GLY A 20 10.26 -6.23 5.83
C GLY A 20 9.29 -5.18 5.26
N PHE A 21 9.76 -3.96 5.01
CA PHE A 21 9.00 -2.90 4.34
C PHE A 21 9.12 -3.01 2.82
N ASN A 22 7.99 -2.96 2.12
CA ASN A 22 7.95 -2.96 0.65
C ASN A 22 7.22 -1.71 0.15
N VAL A 23 7.83 -1.02 -0.82
CA VAL A 23 7.16 0.02 -1.60
C VAL A 23 7.17 -0.39 -3.06
N SER A 24 6.01 -0.39 -3.68
CA SER A 24 5.84 -0.65 -5.11
C SER A 24 5.41 0.63 -5.80
N PHE A 25 6.13 1.01 -6.86
CA PHE A 25 5.76 2.08 -7.77
C PHE A 25 5.21 1.45 -9.04
N VAL A 26 3.98 1.81 -9.40
CA VAL A 26 3.25 1.23 -10.52
C VAL A 26 3.20 2.22 -11.66
N PHE A 27 3.74 1.80 -12.80
CA PHE A 27 3.93 2.63 -13.97
C PHE A 27 3.19 2.04 -15.16
N THR A 28 2.21 2.77 -15.67
CA THR A 28 1.39 2.33 -16.80
C THR A 28 1.89 3.02 -18.07
N PRO A 29 2.25 2.27 -19.13
CA PRO A 29 2.63 2.85 -20.41
C PRO A 29 1.41 3.48 -21.11
N THR A 30 1.62 4.58 -21.82
CA THR A 30 0.59 5.09 -22.73
C THR A 30 0.65 4.37 -24.07
N THR A 31 -0.54 4.15 -24.66
CA THR A 31 -0.71 3.45 -25.95
C THR A 31 -0.45 4.34 -27.17
N ASN A 32 -0.08 5.61 -27.00
CA ASN A 32 0.17 6.51 -28.13
C ASN A 32 1.55 6.29 -28.75
N SER A 33 1.54 5.71 -29.94
CA SER A 33 2.69 5.14 -30.69
C SER A 33 3.73 6.15 -31.23
N GLN A 34 3.88 7.33 -30.65
CA GLN A 34 4.91 8.31 -31.06
C GLN A 34 5.89 8.68 -29.95
N LYS A 35 5.53 8.48 -28.66
CA LYS A 35 6.43 8.60 -27.52
C LYS A 35 6.01 7.59 -26.47
N SER A 36 6.93 6.72 -26.04
CA SER A 36 6.71 5.87 -24.87
C SER A 36 6.81 6.72 -23.61
N GLU A 37 5.71 7.40 -23.25
CA GLU A 37 5.58 8.05 -21.95
C GLU A 37 5.05 7.05 -20.92
N VAL A 38 5.65 7.08 -19.74
CA VAL A 38 5.38 6.17 -18.63
C VAL A 38 4.95 7.04 -17.45
N HIS A 39 3.76 6.78 -16.93
CA HIS A 39 3.16 7.59 -15.86
C HIS A 39 3.13 6.80 -14.56
N LEU A 40 3.53 7.44 -13.46
CA LEU A 40 3.41 6.85 -12.13
C LEU A 40 1.96 6.95 -11.66
N GLU A 41 1.25 5.83 -11.72
CA GLU A 41 -0.19 5.76 -11.46
C GLU A 41 -0.50 5.46 -9.99
N ALA A 42 0.26 4.55 -9.37
CA ALA A 42 0.03 4.17 -7.98
C ALA A 42 1.33 3.95 -7.20
N ILE A 43 1.27 4.23 -5.91
CA ILE A 43 2.29 3.87 -4.93
C ILE A 43 1.65 2.95 -3.90
N ALA A 44 2.12 1.71 -3.79
CA ALA A 44 1.65 0.77 -2.77
C ALA A 44 2.72 0.60 -1.69
N ILE A 45 2.31 0.70 -0.42
CA ILE A 45 3.19 0.62 0.75
C ILE A 45 2.70 -0.52 1.64
N ASP A 46 3.43 -1.63 1.67
CA ASP A 46 3.20 -2.72 2.62
C ASP A 46 3.92 -2.40 3.93
N SER A 47 3.15 -1.96 4.93
CA SER A 47 3.66 -1.47 6.21
C SER A 47 3.75 -2.53 7.31
N ARG A 48 3.35 -3.77 7.00
CA ARG A 48 3.31 -4.88 7.96
C ARG A 48 4.66 -5.10 8.65
N GLY A 49 4.61 -5.27 9.97
CA GLY A 49 5.81 -5.42 10.80
C GLY A 49 6.73 -4.19 10.84
N TRP A 50 6.31 -3.04 10.29
CA TRP A 50 7.13 -1.83 10.18
C TRP A 50 6.48 -0.57 10.77
N MET A 51 5.38 -0.74 11.50
CA MET A 51 4.56 0.35 12.03
C MET A 51 5.35 1.37 12.86
N TYR A 52 6.25 0.89 13.74
CA TYR A 52 7.11 1.77 14.54
C TYR A 52 7.93 2.76 13.70
N ASN A 53 8.44 2.31 12.56
CA ASN A 53 9.23 3.16 11.66
C ASN A 53 8.34 4.04 10.79
N MET A 54 7.18 3.52 10.36
CA MET A 54 6.16 4.31 9.65
C MET A 54 5.79 5.57 10.43
N MET A 55 5.62 5.49 11.76
CA MET A 55 5.28 6.65 12.59
C MET A 55 6.37 7.75 12.63
N LYS A 56 7.61 7.42 12.24
CA LYS A 56 8.76 8.35 12.26
C LYS A 56 9.09 8.96 10.90
N VAL A 57 8.47 8.47 9.83
CA VAL A 57 8.67 9.01 8.48
C VAL A 57 8.17 10.46 8.43
N ASP A 58 8.88 11.30 7.66
CA ASP A 58 8.42 12.66 7.36
C ASP A 58 7.29 12.62 6.32
N TRP A 59 6.09 12.34 6.83
CA TRP A 59 4.88 12.25 6.02
C TRP A 59 4.45 13.58 5.43
N LYS A 60 4.80 14.71 6.06
CA LYS A 60 4.50 16.04 5.52
C LYS A 60 5.29 16.29 4.25
N LYS A 61 6.58 15.93 4.25
CA LYS A 61 7.41 15.96 3.04
C LYS A 61 6.89 15.00 1.98
N SER A 62 6.52 13.78 2.38
CA SER A 62 6.01 12.75 1.46
C SER A 62 4.70 13.19 0.78
N ASP A 63 3.76 13.74 1.55
CA ASP A 63 2.49 14.31 1.07
C ASP A 63 2.71 15.45 0.07
N THR A 64 3.66 16.34 0.36
CA THR A 64 4.03 17.46 -0.52
C THR A 64 4.70 17.00 -1.82
N LEU A 65 5.50 15.93 -1.76
CA LEU A 65 6.14 15.38 -2.95
C LEU A 65 5.12 14.64 -3.82
N ALA A 66 4.24 13.85 -3.18
CA ALA A 66 3.19 13.12 -3.88
C ALA A 66 2.17 14.04 -4.55
N SER A 67 1.83 15.18 -3.93
CA SER A 67 0.91 16.16 -4.53
C SER A 67 1.40 16.81 -5.81
N ARG A 68 2.70 16.73 -6.09
CA ARG A 68 3.32 17.25 -7.32
C ARG A 68 3.35 16.21 -8.45
N LEU A 69 2.92 14.98 -8.19
CA LEU A 69 2.85 13.93 -9.21
C LEU A 69 1.49 14.04 -9.92
N PRO A 70 1.46 14.51 -11.19
CA PRO A 70 0.21 14.83 -11.88
C PRO A 70 -0.65 13.59 -12.12
N ASP A 71 -0.01 12.48 -12.47
CA ASP A 71 -0.70 11.24 -12.90
C ASP A 71 -0.92 10.25 -11.75
N LEU A 72 -0.47 10.58 -10.53
CA LEU A 72 -0.64 9.71 -9.38
C LEU A 72 -2.13 9.62 -9.04
N GLN A 73 -2.73 8.46 -9.19
CA GLN A 73 -4.14 8.20 -8.91
C GLN A 73 -4.36 7.69 -7.49
N ALA A 74 -3.42 6.89 -6.96
CA ALA A 74 -3.59 6.29 -5.64
C ALA A 74 -2.27 6.15 -4.86
N ILE A 75 -2.36 6.31 -3.54
CA ILE A 75 -1.39 5.78 -2.59
C ILE A 75 -2.13 4.76 -1.74
N VAL A 76 -1.79 3.50 -1.91
CA VAL A 76 -2.36 2.39 -1.13
C VAL A 76 -1.43 2.06 0.02
N ILE A 77 -1.95 2.02 1.25
CA ILE A 77 -1.19 1.61 2.43
C ILE A 77 -1.81 0.34 3.01
N GLY A 78 -1.04 -0.74 3.00
CA GLY A 78 -1.42 -2.04 3.54
C GLY A 78 -0.93 -2.23 4.96
N PHE A 79 -1.80 -2.72 5.85
CA PHE A 79 -1.54 -2.98 7.26
C PHE A 79 -1.78 -4.45 7.60
N GLY A 80 -1.18 -4.90 8.71
CA GLY A 80 -1.44 -6.23 9.27
C GLY A 80 -2.65 -6.21 10.19
N LEU A 81 -2.85 -5.09 10.91
CA LEU A 81 -3.90 -4.92 11.89
C LEU A 81 -4.70 -3.65 11.61
N GLN A 82 -6.00 -3.71 11.84
CA GLN A 82 -6.88 -2.54 11.68
C GLN A 82 -6.61 -1.47 12.74
N ASP A 83 -6.15 -1.85 13.93
CA ASP A 83 -5.74 -0.91 14.98
C ASP A 83 -4.51 -0.08 14.56
N ASP A 84 -3.55 -0.71 13.88
CA ASP A 84 -2.38 0.00 13.33
C ASP A 84 -2.79 0.99 12.25
N MET A 85 -3.73 0.60 11.37
CA MET A 85 -4.32 1.50 10.38
C MET A 85 -5.00 2.70 11.05
N SER A 86 -5.90 2.44 12.00
CA SER A 86 -6.64 3.48 12.73
C SER A 86 -5.70 4.46 13.42
N ARG A 87 -4.67 3.94 14.10
CA ARG A 87 -3.63 4.76 14.73
C ARG A 87 -2.88 5.60 13.70
N PHE A 88 -2.45 5.01 12.59
CA PHE A 88 -1.76 5.74 11.53
C PHE A 88 -2.64 6.86 10.95
N VAL A 89 -3.92 6.57 10.70
CA VAL A 89 -4.84 7.56 10.15
C VAL A 89 -4.98 8.74 11.11
N ASN A 90 -5.18 8.47 12.39
CA ASN A 90 -5.35 9.51 13.41
C ASN A 90 -4.09 10.35 13.64
N ASP A 91 -2.94 9.69 13.82
CA ASP A 91 -1.71 10.37 14.23
C ASP A 91 -0.93 10.96 13.06
N VAL A 92 -1.11 10.42 11.85
CA VAL A 92 -0.33 10.78 10.66
C VAL A 92 -1.20 11.33 9.56
N VAL A 93 -2.19 10.59 9.06
CA VAL A 93 -2.93 11.02 7.86
C VAL A 93 -3.69 12.31 8.13
N ASN A 94 -4.41 12.36 9.24
CA ASN A 94 -5.23 13.51 9.63
C ASN A 94 -4.42 14.76 9.97
N THR A 95 -3.13 14.62 10.31
CA THR A 95 -2.28 15.72 10.79
C THR A 95 -1.18 16.14 9.81
N LYS A 96 -0.73 15.23 8.93
CA LYS A 96 0.47 15.41 8.10
C LYS A 96 0.24 15.13 6.61
N MET A 97 -0.87 14.50 6.20
CA MET A 97 -1.12 14.11 4.81
C MET A 97 -2.37 14.78 4.20
N GLU A 98 -2.53 16.07 4.47
CA GLU A 98 -3.72 16.83 4.06
C GLU A 98 -3.92 16.85 2.54
N ASN A 99 -2.84 16.98 1.74
CA ASN A 99 -2.98 17.09 0.30
C ASN A 99 -3.56 15.79 -0.27
N MET A 100 -2.96 14.64 0.03
CA MET A 100 -3.41 13.35 -0.49
C MET A 100 -4.78 12.95 0.06
N ARG A 101 -5.06 13.28 1.32
CA ARG A 101 -6.38 13.03 1.94
C ARG A 101 -7.48 13.85 1.28
N SER A 102 -7.28 15.15 1.09
CA SER A 102 -8.31 16.06 0.56
C SER A 102 -8.73 15.74 -0.88
N VAL A 103 -7.82 15.15 -1.68
CA VAL A 103 -8.12 14.72 -3.05
C VAL A 103 -8.56 13.26 -3.15
N GLY A 104 -8.74 12.55 -2.02
CA GLY A 104 -9.26 11.18 -2.00
C GLY A 104 -8.33 10.11 -2.59
N LYS A 105 -7.03 10.39 -2.70
CA LYS A 105 -6.04 9.48 -3.31
C LYS A 105 -5.48 8.43 -2.33
N LEU A 106 -5.78 8.54 -1.03
CA LEU A 106 -5.37 7.54 -0.03
C LEU A 106 -6.33 6.36 -0.01
N LYS A 107 -5.78 5.15 -0.10
CA LYS A 107 -6.49 3.87 0.01
C LYS A 107 -5.84 3.00 1.08
N TYR A 108 -6.62 2.16 1.74
CA TYR A 108 -6.16 1.33 2.83
C TYR A 108 -6.55 -0.11 2.62
N ALA A 109 -5.67 -1.02 3.06
CA ALA A 109 -5.94 -2.43 3.04
C ALA A 109 -5.48 -3.11 4.33
N ILE A 110 -6.23 -4.11 4.79
CA ILE A 110 -5.80 -5.04 5.84
C ILE A 110 -5.44 -6.36 5.18
N PHE A 111 -4.30 -6.92 5.52
CA PHE A 111 -3.93 -8.24 5.03
C PHE A 111 -4.62 -9.32 5.85
N ASN A 112 -5.49 -10.10 5.23
CA ASN A 112 -6.12 -11.26 5.85
C ASN A 112 -5.19 -12.47 5.80
N GLY A 113 -4.06 -12.36 6.48
CA GLY A 113 -3.06 -13.40 6.44
C GLY A 113 -2.08 -13.26 7.57
N SER A 114 -1.35 -14.33 7.78
CA SER A 114 -0.42 -14.42 8.88
C SER A 114 0.78 -13.51 8.63
N ASP A 115 1.22 -12.80 9.67
CA ASP A 115 2.37 -11.91 9.58
C ASP A 115 3.65 -12.73 9.30
N TYR A 116 4.71 -12.08 8.82
CA TYR A 116 6.00 -12.72 8.47
C TYR A 116 6.59 -13.62 9.57
N PHE A 117 6.10 -13.53 10.80
CA PHE A 117 6.65 -14.17 12.00
C PHE A 117 5.66 -15.06 12.75
N ASP A 118 4.38 -15.09 12.38
CA ASP A 118 3.42 -15.92 13.07
C ASP A 118 2.37 -16.44 12.09
N ASN A 119 2.37 -17.74 11.83
CA ASN A 119 1.47 -18.42 10.90
C ASN A 119 0.12 -18.79 11.53
N HIS A 120 -0.27 -18.14 12.61
CA HIS A 120 -1.44 -18.53 13.41
C HIS A 120 -2.55 -17.49 13.28
N ASP A 121 -3.80 -17.93 13.15
CA ASP A 121 -4.98 -17.10 13.28
C ASP A 121 -5.25 -16.75 14.76
N ASP A 122 -6.27 -15.95 15.02
CA ASP A 122 -6.69 -15.54 16.38
C ASP A 122 -7.04 -16.73 17.31
N SER A 123 -7.24 -17.92 16.75
CA SER A 123 -7.50 -19.16 17.49
C SER A 123 -6.25 -20.03 17.71
N GLY A 124 -5.08 -19.59 17.23
CA GLY A 124 -3.86 -20.38 17.25
C GLY A 124 -3.83 -21.47 16.16
N GLY A 125 -4.67 -21.37 15.13
CA GLY A 125 -4.72 -22.30 14.00
C GLY A 125 -3.81 -21.85 12.86
N ILE A 126 -3.17 -22.78 12.15
CA ILE A 126 -2.30 -22.42 11.01
C ILE A 126 -3.13 -21.76 9.91
N VAL A 127 -2.84 -20.50 9.59
CA VAL A 127 -3.49 -19.78 8.49
C VAL A 127 -3.15 -20.47 7.18
N ASN A 128 -4.16 -20.96 6.47
CA ASN A 128 -3.99 -21.56 5.16
C ASN A 128 -3.45 -20.50 4.19
N PHE A 129 -2.27 -20.73 3.59
CA PHE A 129 -1.64 -19.80 2.65
C PHE A 129 -2.56 -19.39 1.48
N ARG A 130 -3.58 -20.19 1.15
CA ARG A 130 -4.53 -19.92 0.06
C ARG A 130 -5.62 -18.89 0.37
N SER A 131 -5.80 -18.48 1.63
CA SER A 131 -6.77 -17.44 2.01
C SER A 131 -6.13 -16.07 2.26
N GLN A 132 -4.82 -15.94 2.01
CA GLN A 132 -4.07 -14.72 2.29
C GLN A 132 -4.28 -13.67 1.19
N VAL A 133 -5.20 -12.75 1.44
CA VAL A 133 -5.57 -11.69 0.50
C VAL A 133 -5.57 -10.34 1.19
N TRP A 134 -5.39 -9.27 0.42
CA TRP A 134 -5.71 -7.93 0.88
C TRP A 134 -7.22 -7.76 0.97
N MET A 135 -7.70 -7.08 2.00
CA MET A 135 -9.08 -6.65 2.13
C MET A 135 -9.10 -5.13 2.11
N ARG A 136 -10.02 -4.51 1.37
CA ARG A 136 -10.14 -3.05 1.39
C ARG A 136 -10.64 -2.61 2.76
N ALA A 137 -10.10 -1.51 3.23
CA ALA A 137 -10.44 -0.93 4.52
C ALA A 137 -10.83 0.54 4.36
N SER A 138 -11.80 0.95 5.18
CA SER A 138 -12.14 2.36 5.36
C SER A 138 -11.76 2.76 6.78
N PRO A 139 -11.18 3.97 6.99
CA PRO A 139 -10.90 4.46 8.34
C PRO A 139 -12.14 4.59 9.22
N ASP A 140 -13.32 4.77 8.59
CA ASP A 140 -14.58 5.03 9.27
C ASP A 140 -15.46 3.77 9.40
N SER A 141 -14.95 2.60 9.00
CA SER A 141 -15.70 1.33 9.06
C SER A 141 -14.88 0.23 9.73
N ALA A 142 -15.54 -0.54 10.58
CA ALA A 142 -14.99 -1.79 11.11
C ALA A 142 -15.06 -2.93 10.06
N GLU A 143 -15.98 -2.83 9.10
CA GLU A 143 -16.17 -3.85 8.07
C GLU A 143 -15.08 -3.76 6.99
N LEU A 144 -14.54 -4.92 6.62
CA LEU A 144 -13.52 -5.06 5.59
C LEU A 144 -14.14 -5.66 4.33
N GLU A 145 -13.84 -5.09 3.16
CA GLU A 145 -14.34 -5.62 1.89
C GLU A 145 -13.38 -6.69 1.37
N PRO A 146 -13.84 -7.94 1.18
CA PRO A 146 -13.00 -9.01 0.66
C PRO A 146 -12.52 -8.71 -0.77
N THR A 147 -11.29 -9.10 -1.07
CA THR A 147 -10.77 -9.07 -2.44
C THR A 147 -10.13 -10.41 -2.82
N THR A 148 -9.74 -10.56 -4.08
CA THR A 148 -8.91 -11.68 -4.56
C THR A 148 -7.44 -11.31 -4.69
N PHE A 149 -7.04 -10.13 -4.20
CA PHE A 149 -5.70 -9.58 -4.39
C PHE A 149 -4.72 -10.27 -3.45
N GLU A 150 -3.77 -11.00 -4.04
CA GLU A 150 -2.72 -11.66 -3.27
C GLU A 150 -1.74 -10.62 -2.72
N ARG A 151 -0.78 -11.08 -1.92
CA ARG A 151 0.23 -10.23 -1.30
C ARG A 151 0.88 -9.19 -2.23
N LYS A 152 1.23 -9.59 -3.45
CA LYS A 152 1.91 -8.74 -4.45
C LYS A 152 0.99 -7.70 -5.09
N ASP A 153 -0.32 -7.87 -4.93
CA ASP A 153 -1.38 -7.14 -5.62
C ASP A 153 -1.94 -5.98 -4.79
N LEU A 154 -1.23 -5.55 -3.72
CA LEU A 154 -1.66 -4.43 -2.86
C LEU A 154 -2.03 -3.18 -3.67
N TRP A 155 -1.34 -2.94 -4.78
CA TRP A 155 -1.57 -1.78 -5.64
C TRP A 155 -2.94 -1.77 -6.35
N LEU A 156 -3.66 -2.89 -6.40
CA LEU A 156 -5.00 -3.02 -7.00
C LEU A 156 -6.16 -2.65 -6.06
N VAL A 157 -5.87 -2.43 -4.76
CA VAL A 157 -6.85 -2.06 -3.73
C VAL A 157 -7.45 -0.69 -4.05
#